data_AF-A0A8J7GU95-F1
#
_entry.id   AF-A0A8J7GU95-F1
#
_cell.length_a   1.000
_cell.length_b   1.000
_cell.length_c   1.000
_cell.angle_alpha   90.00
_cell.angle_beta   90.00
_cell.angle_gamma   90.00
#
_symmetry.space_group_name_H-M   'P 1'
#
loop_
_entity.id
_entity.type
_entity.pdbx_description
1 polymer ?
#
loop_
_entity_poly.entity_id
_entity_poly.type
_entity_poly.pdbx_seq_one_letter_code
_entity_poly.pdbx_strand_id
1 'polypeptide(L)' 'MPESLTNPTPTPTLHTPVTWGGIARWSDQLRDALDTCNDDKAAIGDLSLRRLQRINAAAQNVH' A
#
# COMPACT_ATOMS: atom_id res chain seq x y z
N MET A 1 -2.56 -1.77 -11.15
CA MET A 1 -2.36 -2.82 -10.14
C MET A 1 -3.63 -3.64 -10.04
N PRO A 2 -3.58 -4.91 -9.64
CA PRO A 2 -4.80 -5.66 -9.36
C PRO A 2 -5.58 -4.95 -8.25
N GLU A 3 -6.84 -4.58 -8.50
CA GLU A 3 -7.68 -3.91 -7.50
C GLU A 3 -7.82 -4.74 -6.22
N SER A 4 -7.76 -6.08 -6.35
CA SER A 4 -7.76 -7.00 -5.21
C SER A 4 -6.56 -6.87 -4.27
N LEU A 5 -5.53 -6.11 -4.65
CA LEU A 5 -4.30 -5.88 -3.88
C LEU A 5 -4.12 -4.41 -3.47
N THR A 6 -5.12 -3.59 -3.72
CA THR A 6 -5.08 -2.17 -3.37
C THR A 6 -6.36 -1.80 -2.65
N ASN A 7 -6.26 -1.49 -1.37
CA ASN A 7 -7.38 -0.95 -0.62
C ASN A 7 -7.58 0.54 -0.98
N PRO A 8 -8.82 1.06 -0.95
CA PRO A 8 -9.04 2.50 -1.06
C PRO A 8 -8.24 3.24 0.01
N THR A 9 -7.30 4.08 -0.42
CA THR A 9 -6.53 4.91 0.50
C THR A 9 -7.32 6.18 0.80
N PRO A 10 -7.75 6.42 2.07
CA PRO A 10 -8.47 7.63 2.40
C PRO A 10 -7.57 8.86 2.28
N THR A 11 -8.13 9.98 1.81
CA THR A 11 -7.45 11.28 1.79
C THR A 11 -7.99 12.16 2.91
N PRO A 12 -7.27 12.30 4.04
CA PRO A 12 -7.75 13.11 5.15
C PRO A 12 -7.79 14.59 4.77
N THR A 13 -8.90 15.25 5.09
CA THR A 13 -9.09 16.68 4.81
C THR A 13 -8.58 17.52 5.99
N LEU A 14 -7.70 18.47 5.74
CA LEU A 14 -7.28 19.45 6.74
C LEU A 14 -8.19 20.69 6.66
N HIS A 15 -8.96 20.92 7.73
CA HIS A 15 -9.89 22.05 7.80
C HIS A 15 -9.19 23.35 8.24
N THR A 16 -9.68 24.49 7.73
CA THR A 16 -9.20 25.83 8.10
C THR A 16 -10.26 26.61 8.91
N PRO A 17 -9.85 27.45 9.88
CA PRO A 17 -8.47 27.65 10.33
C PRO A 17 -7.93 26.42 11.07
N VAL A 18 -6.64 26.17 10.93
CA VAL A 18 -5.99 25.01 11.58
C VAL A 18 -5.95 25.24 13.09
N THR A 19 -6.34 24.23 13.84
CA THR A 19 -6.21 24.21 15.31
C THR A 19 -5.25 23.09 15.71
N TRP A 20 -4.64 23.18 16.90
CA TRP A 20 -3.79 22.11 17.43
C TRP A 20 -4.52 20.75 17.51
N GLY A 21 -5.78 20.75 17.96
CA GLY A 21 -6.60 19.53 17.96
C GLY A 21 -7.00 19.06 16.56
N GLY A 22 -7.11 19.97 15.60
CA GLY A 22 -7.35 19.64 14.19
C GLY A 22 -6.15 18.99 13.53
N ILE A 23 -4.94 19.54 13.72
CA ILE A 23 -3.72 18.99 13.11
C ILE A 23 -3.36 17.62 13.71
N ALA A 24 -3.59 17.41 15.02
CA ALA A 24 -3.34 16.12 15.67
C ALA A 24 -4.20 15.01 15.05
N ARG A 25 -5.51 15.25 14.91
CA ARG A 25 -6.43 14.29 14.28
C ARG A 25 -6.13 14.06 12.80
N TRP A 26 -5.84 15.12 12.06
CA TRP A 26 -5.47 15.00 10.65
C TRP A 26 -4.18 14.18 10.46
N SER A 27 -3.18 14.39 11.33
CA SER A 27 -1.91 13.66 11.26
C SER A 27 -2.07 12.17 11.55
N ASP A 28 -2.94 11.82 12.48
CA ASP A 28 -3.31 10.44 12.82
C ASP A 28 -3.95 9.74 11.60
N GLN A 29 -4.96 10.38 11.00
CA GLN A 29 -5.62 9.86 9.80
C GLN A 29 -4.66 9.74 8.59
N LEU A 30 -3.71 10.67 8.46
CA LEU A 30 -2.69 10.60 7.42
C LEU A 30 -1.76 9.40 7.64
N ARG A 31 -1.41 9.11 8.88
CA ARG A 31 -0.60 7.94 9.22
C ARG A 31 -1.30 6.64 8.84
N ASP A 32 -2.58 6.49 9.21
CA ASP A 32 -3.37 5.30 8.86
C ASP A 32 -3.45 5.09 7.33
N ALA A 33 -3.62 6.17 6.58
CA ALA A 33 -3.63 6.12 5.12
C ALA A 33 -2.28 5.67 4.54
N LEU A 34 -1.16 6.14 5.11
CA LEU A 34 0.18 5.74 4.70
C LEU A 34 0.48 4.28 5.05
N ASP A 35 0.04 3.82 6.21
CA ASP A 35 0.21 2.42 6.64
C ASP A 35 -0.53 1.47 5.68
N THR A 36 -1.79 1.78 5.35
CA THR A 36 -2.57 1.02 4.34
C THR A 36 -1.84 0.97 2.99
N CYS A 37 -1.30 2.10 2.53
CA CYS A 37 -0.57 2.17 1.26
C CYS A 37 0.72 1.31 1.28
N ASN A 38 1.40 1.26 2.42
CA ASN A 38 2.63 0.46 2.56
C ASN A 38 2.34 -1.03 2.58
N ASP A 39 1.24 -1.46 3.20
CA ASP A 39 0.78 -2.85 3.20
C ASP A 39 0.44 -3.33 1.78
N ASP A 40 -0.29 -2.53 1.01
CA ASP A 40 -0.61 -2.82 -0.40
C ASP A 40 0.68 -2.99 -1.24
N LYS A 41 1.66 -2.10 -1.06
CA LYS A 41 2.97 -2.20 -1.75
C LYS A 41 3.70 -3.49 -1.38
N ALA A 42 3.68 -3.88 -0.11
CA ALA A 42 4.31 -5.12 0.34
C ALA A 42 3.65 -6.35 -0.30
N ALA A 43 2.32 -6.41 -0.30
CA ALA A 43 1.56 -7.50 -0.92
C ALA A 43 1.85 -7.63 -2.43
N ILE A 44 1.98 -6.50 -3.14
CA ILE A 44 2.32 -6.49 -4.56
C ILE A 44 3.77 -6.92 -4.80
N GLY A 45 4.70 -6.51 -3.92
CA GLY A 45 6.09 -6.97 -3.93
C GLY A 45 6.19 -8.49 -3.82
N ASP A 46 5.47 -9.07 -2.86
CA ASP A 46 5.39 -10.53 -2.66
C ASP A 46 4.83 -11.26 -3.88
N LEU A 47 3.75 -10.74 -4.48
CA LEU A 47 3.19 -11.33 -5.70
C LEU A 47 4.19 -11.32 -6.85
N SER A 48 4.92 -10.21 -7.00
CA SER A 48 5.96 -10.06 -8.03
C SER A 48 7.09 -11.05 -7.83
N LEU A 49 7.56 -11.24 -6.60
CA LEU A 49 8.59 -12.22 -6.26
C LEU A 49 8.12 -13.65 -6.58
N ARG A 50 6.89 -14.02 -6.18
CA ARG A 50 6.32 -15.34 -6.48
C ARG A 50 6.20 -15.58 -7.99
N ARG A 51 5.85 -14.54 -8.77
CA ARG A 51 5.79 -14.63 -10.24
C ARG A 51 7.18 -14.92 -10.82
N LEU A 52 8.22 -14.24 -10.36
CA LEU A 52 9.60 -14.47 -10.80
C LEU A 52 10.07 -15.89 -10.46
N GLN A 53 9.78 -16.38 -9.25
CA GLN A 53 10.12 -17.75 -8.85
C GLN A 53 9.49 -18.80 -9.77
N ARG A 54 8.21 -18.63 -10.14
CA ARG A 54 7.53 -19.55 -11.07
C ARG A 54 8.15 -19.54 -12.46
N ILE A 55 8.51 -18.36 -12.97
CA ILE A 55 9.18 -18.23 -14.28
C ILE A 55 10.54 -18.93 -14.25
N ASN A 56 11.35 -18.69 -13.20
CA ASN A 56 12.66 -19.32 -13.06
C ASN A 56 12.56 -20.84 -12.94
N ALA A 57 11.61 -21.35 -12.14
CA ALA A 57 11.38 -22.78 -12.01
C ALA A 57 10.93 -23.41 -13.33
N ALA A 58 10.05 -22.75 -14.09
CA ALA A 58 9.66 -23.22 -15.42
C ALA A 58 10.84 -23.26 -16.40
N ALA A 59 11.72 -22.25 -16.39
CA ALA A 59 12.91 -22.23 -17.21
C ALA A 59 13.92 -23.33 -16.85
N GLN A 60 14.03 -23.68 -15.57
CA GLN A 60 14.91 -24.77 -15.10
C GLN A 60 14.40 -26.17 -15.47
N ASN A 61 13.08 -26.34 -15.62
CA ASN A 61 12.46 -27.63 -15.97
C ASN A 61 12.42 -27.90 -17.50
N VAL A 62 12.95 -26.99 -18.32
CA VAL A 62 12.97 -27.09 -19.80
C VAL A 62 14.36 -27.51 -20.32
N HIS A 63 15.34 -27.70 -19.42
CA HIS A 63 16.67 -28.25 -19.70
C HIS A 63 16.82 -29.64 -19.06
#